data_AF-A0A6B2LK72-F1
#
_entry.id   AF-A0A6B2LK72-F1
#
_cell.length_a   1.000
_cell.length_b   1.000
_cell.length_c   1.000
_cell.angle_alpha   90.00
_cell.angle_beta   90.00
_cell.angle_gamma   90.00
#
_symmetry.space_group_name_H-M   'P 1'
#
loop_
_entity.id
_entity.type
_entity.pdbx_description
1 polymer ?
#
loop_
_entity_poly.entity_id
_entity_poly.type
_entity_poly.pdbx_seq_one_letter_code
_entity_poly.pdbx_strand_id
1 'polypeptide(L)'
;MSCCILSCIHTKRHPNTEYTIYDERFHRFNPFKPIQQNLTIDHIWKFLKKIRTNHLIPCEAFIMAAVYMDRLAVISGVYMNEWNWRRILLVAIMVGFKVVSDFTVFNKDLLGTFPYLTQKGTNDLERSFLKHIDFRVCVSSSVYALYYFGLRSMMIGL
;
A
#
# COMPACT_ATOMS: atom_id res chain seq x y z
N MET A 1 -17.43 -3.39 -3.06
CA MET A 1 -17.58 -1.94 -2.84
C MET A 1 -16.35 -1.44 -2.11
N SER A 2 -15.58 -0.59 -2.77
CA SER A 2 -14.34 0.01 -2.27
C SER A 2 -14.66 1.06 -1.20
N CYS A 3 -15.15 0.62 -0.04
CA CYS A 3 -15.51 1.50 1.06
C CYS A 3 -14.31 2.27 1.61
N CYS A 4 -13.07 1.80 1.42
CA CYS A 4 -11.89 2.49 1.93
C CYS A 4 -11.54 3.75 1.14
N ILE A 5 -11.58 3.78 -0.20
CA ILE A 5 -11.21 5.00 -0.95
C ILE A 5 -12.21 6.15 -0.66
N LEU A 6 -13.51 5.83 -0.51
CA LEU A 6 -14.57 6.82 -0.28
C LEU A 6 -14.76 7.19 1.21
N SER A 7 -14.54 6.27 2.16
CA SER A 7 -14.75 6.56 3.61
C SER A 7 -13.53 7.21 4.29
N CYS A 8 -12.36 7.20 3.65
CA CYS A 8 -11.13 7.78 4.23
C CYS A 8 -11.13 9.31 4.33
N ILE A 9 -11.98 10.02 3.59
CA ILE A 9 -11.97 11.49 3.57
C ILE A 9 -12.53 12.10 4.88
N HIS A 10 -13.31 11.34 5.66
CA HIS A 10 -14.05 11.89 6.81
C HIS A 10 -13.66 11.35 8.20
N THR A 11 -12.80 10.32 8.30
CA THR A 11 -12.50 9.70 9.60
C THR A 11 -11.22 10.26 10.22
N LYS A 12 -11.35 11.25 11.12
CA LYS A 12 -10.25 11.72 11.99
C LYS A 12 -10.12 10.81 13.22
N ARG A 13 -9.55 9.60 13.09
CA ARG A 13 -9.14 8.80 14.26
C ARG A 13 -7.72 9.19 14.68
N HIS A 14 -7.53 9.51 15.96
CA HIS A 14 -6.22 9.78 16.55
C HIS A 14 -5.37 8.49 16.57
N PRO A 15 -4.04 8.57 16.32
CA PRO A 15 -3.22 7.38 16.20
C PRO A 15 -2.88 6.78 17.58
N ASN A 16 -3.12 5.48 17.75
CA ASN A 16 -2.33 4.68 18.69
C ASN A 16 -0.86 4.70 18.23
N THR A 17 0.06 4.75 19.19
CA THR A 17 1.52 4.81 18.96
C THR A 17 2.03 3.67 18.04
N GLU A 18 1.34 2.52 18.04
CA GLU A 18 1.64 1.33 17.22
C GLU A 18 1.52 1.57 15.70
N TYR A 19 0.69 2.52 15.27
CA TYR A 19 0.46 2.78 13.83
C TYR A 19 1.34 3.89 13.24
N THR A 20 2.22 4.46 14.05
CA THR A 20 3.16 5.51 13.62
C THR A 20 4.11 5.03 12.52
N ILE A 21 4.34 3.73 12.38
CA ILE A 21 5.21 3.15 11.35
C ILE A 21 4.80 3.50 9.91
N TYR A 22 3.53 3.84 9.69
CA TYR A 22 3.02 4.29 8.40
C TYR A 22 3.08 5.80 8.20
N ASP A 23 3.30 6.59 9.25
CA ASP A 23 3.23 8.04 9.21
C ASP A 23 4.55 8.64 8.68
N GLU A 24 4.48 9.28 7.52
CA GLU A 24 5.61 9.91 6.84
C GLU A 24 6.15 11.16 7.56
N ARG A 25 5.47 11.67 8.59
CA ARG A 25 6.01 12.72 9.47
C ARG A 25 7.14 12.18 10.34
N PHE A 26 7.03 10.91 10.75
CA PHE A 26 8.04 10.21 11.54
C PHE A 26 8.99 9.39 10.66
N HIS A 27 8.47 8.75 9.63
CA HIS A 27 9.23 7.87 8.74
C HIS A 27 9.17 8.37 7.29
N ARG A 28 9.86 9.47 7.02
CA ARG A 28 9.85 10.13 5.71
C ARG A 28 10.24 9.19 4.58
N PHE A 29 9.44 9.23 3.52
CA PHE A 29 9.74 8.50 2.29
C PHE A 29 10.84 9.17 1.47
N ASN A 30 10.91 10.51 1.52
CA ASN A 30 12.03 11.32 1.07
C ASN A 30 12.18 12.52 2.04
N PRO A 31 13.29 12.63 2.77
CA PRO A 31 13.46 13.69 3.78
C PRO A 31 13.62 15.08 3.17
N PHE A 32 14.01 15.19 1.90
CA PHE A 32 14.24 16.45 1.19
C PHE A 32 13.00 16.98 0.47
N LYS A 33 11.94 16.18 0.34
CA LYS A 33 10.68 16.62 -0.25
C LYS A 33 9.67 16.99 0.84
N PRO A 34 8.86 18.04 0.63
CA PRO A 34 7.73 18.30 1.51
C PRO A 34 6.77 17.11 1.48
N ILE A 35 6.08 16.88 2.59
CA ILE A 35 5.01 15.90 2.62
C ILE A 35 3.91 16.42 1.70
N GLN A 36 3.35 15.53 0.89
CA GLN A 36 2.30 15.90 -0.06
C GLN A 36 1.03 16.22 0.74
N GLN A 37 0.67 17.49 0.73
CA GLN A 37 -0.64 17.95 1.19
C GLN A 37 -1.64 17.80 0.04
N ASN A 38 -2.92 17.59 0.36
CA ASN A 38 -3.99 17.44 -0.63
C ASN A 38 -3.71 16.31 -1.64
N LEU A 39 -3.69 15.08 -1.15
CA LEU A 39 -3.47 13.90 -1.97
C LEU A 39 -4.51 13.83 -3.11
N THR A 40 -4.05 13.58 -4.34
CA THR A 40 -4.91 13.41 -5.52
C THR A 40 -4.65 12.07 -6.19
N ILE A 41 -5.59 11.65 -7.04
CA ILE A 41 -5.47 10.41 -7.83
C ILE A 41 -4.20 10.42 -8.72
N ASP A 42 -3.85 11.56 -9.32
CA ASP A 42 -2.62 11.71 -10.13
C ASP A 42 -1.35 11.43 -9.33
N HIS A 43 -1.29 11.86 -8.06
CA HIS A 43 -0.16 11.54 -7.18
C HIS A 43 0.00 10.04 -6.95
N ILE A 44 -1.12 9.34 -6.73
CA ILE A 44 -1.14 7.88 -6.55
C ILE A 44 -0.69 7.20 -7.85
N TRP A 45 -1.22 7.63 -9.00
CA TRP A 45 -0.82 7.10 -10.32
C TRP A 45 0.66 7.29 -10.61
N LYS A 46 1.22 8.49 -10.36
CA LYS A 46 2.65 8.76 -10.52
C LYS A 46 3.51 7.86 -9.64
N PHE A 47 3.06 7.58 -8.41
CA PHE A 47 3.73 6.68 -7.49
C PHE A 47 3.71 5.22 -7.99
N LEU A 48 2.54 4.72 -8.39
CA LEU A 48 2.37 3.39 -8.98
C LEU A 48 3.22 3.22 -10.25
N LYS A 49 3.19 4.23 -11.14
CA LYS A 49 4.00 4.25 -12.37
C LYS A 49 5.49 4.19 -12.04
N LYS A 50 5.95 4.96 -11.05
CA LYS A 50 7.35 4.93 -10.61
C LYS A 50 7.78 3.53 -10.15
N ILE A 51 6.94 2.83 -9.39
CA ILE A 51 7.24 1.46 -8.97
C ILE A 51 7.31 0.53 -10.19
N ARG A 52 6.28 0.54 -11.04
CA ARG A 52 6.17 -0.35 -12.19
C ARG A 52 7.25 -0.13 -13.25
N THR A 53 7.74 1.10 -13.41
CA THR A 53 8.82 1.39 -14.37
C THR A 53 10.15 0.78 -13.94
N ASN A 54 10.38 0.61 -12.64
CA ASN A 54 11.65 0.07 -12.13
C ASN A 54 11.57 -1.43 -11.78
N HIS A 55 10.37 -2.00 -11.74
CA HIS A 55 10.11 -3.38 -11.34
C HIS A 55 9.02 -4.00 -12.21
N LEU A 56 9.26 -5.21 -12.70
CA LEU A 56 8.26 -6.01 -13.42
C LEU A 56 7.23 -6.60 -12.44
N ILE A 57 6.38 -5.73 -11.91
CA ILE A 57 5.30 -6.12 -10.99
C ILE A 57 4.06 -6.53 -11.81
N PRO A 58 3.55 -7.76 -11.64
CA PRO A 58 2.35 -8.23 -12.31
C PRO A 58 1.10 -7.48 -11.80
N CYS A 59 0.08 -7.35 -12.65
CA CYS A 59 -1.15 -6.62 -12.34
C CYS A 59 -1.89 -7.21 -11.12
N GLU A 60 -1.83 -8.52 -10.99
CA GLU A 60 -2.30 -9.36 -9.90
C GLU A 60 -1.82 -8.82 -8.54
N ALA A 61 -0.55 -8.40 -8.43
CA ALA A 61 0.01 -7.89 -7.18
C ALA A 61 -0.66 -6.58 -6.72
N PHE A 62 -1.11 -5.73 -7.65
CA PHE A 62 -1.85 -4.52 -7.33
C PHE A 62 -3.28 -4.82 -6.86
N ILE A 63 -3.90 -5.88 -7.39
CA ILE A 63 -5.21 -6.35 -6.93
C ILE A 63 -5.09 -6.92 -5.52
N MET A 64 -4.05 -7.72 -5.25
CA MET A 64 -3.74 -8.22 -3.90
C MET A 64 -3.48 -7.06 -2.93
N ALA A 65 -2.74 -6.04 -3.35
CA ALA A 65 -2.50 -4.85 -2.55
C ALA A 65 -3.81 -4.13 -2.17
N ALA A 66 -4.76 -3.99 -3.10
CA ALA A 66 -6.07 -3.41 -2.81
C ALA A 66 -6.83 -4.21 -1.73
N VAL A 67 -6.83 -5.54 -1.83
CA VAL A 67 -7.42 -6.42 -0.82
C VAL A 67 -6.74 -6.23 0.54
N TYR A 68 -5.41 -6.14 0.58
CA TYR A 68 -4.67 -5.99 1.82
C TYR A 68 -4.86 -4.63 2.48
N MET A 69 -5.03 -3.56 1.70
CA MET A 69 -5.37 -2.24 2.24
C MET A 69 -6.76 -2.25 2.90
N ASP A 70 -7.73 -2.92 2.30
CA ASP A 70 -9.06 -3.08 2.90
C ASP A 70 -9.00 -3.95 4.17
N ARG A 71 -8.19 -5.01 4.18
CA ARG A 71 -7.93 -5.81 5.39
C ARG A 71 -7.29 -4.97 6.50
N LEU A 72 -6.30 -4.14 6.16
CA LEU A 72 -5.64 -3.24 7.13
C LEU A 72 -6.67 -2.29 7.78
N ALA A 73 -7.57 -1.72 6.97
CA ALA A 73 -8.62 -0.85 7.45
C ALA A 73 -9.63 -1.58 8.34
N VAL A 74 -10.11 -2.75 7.93
CA VAL A 74 -11.14 -3.51 8.67
C VAL A 74 -10.59 -4.13 9.97
N ILE A 75 -9.39 -4.70 9.91
CA ILE A 75 -8.81 -5.46 11.03
C ILE A 75 -8.16 -4.52 12.05
N SER A 76 -7.37 -3.55 11.58
CA SER A 76 -6.58 -2.67 12.46
C SER A 76 -7.13 -1.25 12.56
N GLY A 77 -8.20 -0.90 11.82
CA GLY A 77 -8.72 0.46 11.83
C GLY A 77 -7.75 1.50 11.24
N VAL A 78 -6.73 1.05 10.48
CA VAL A 78 -5.74 1.93 9.86
C VAL A 78 -6.17 2.24 8.42
N TYR A 79 -6.59 3.49 8.24
CA TYR A 79 -7.07 4.01 6.97
C TYR A 79 -5.98 4.80 6.25
N MET A 80 -6.00 4.77 4.92
CA MET A 80 -5.13 5.59 4.09
C MET A 80 -5.50 7.07 4.22
N ASN A 81 -4.49 7.93 4.37
CA ASN A 81 -4.61 9.38 4.41
C ASN A 81 -3.34 10.03 3.82
N GLU A 82 -3.35 11.36 3.75
CA GLU A 82 -2.25 12.16 3.18
C GLU A 82 -0.88 11.95 3.85
N TRP A 83 -0.85 11.50 5.11
CA TRP A 83 0.37 11.30 5.88
C TRP A 83 0.93 9.88 5.78
N ASN A 84 0.14 8.89 5.35
CA ASN A 84 0.54 7.49 5.42
C ASN A 84 0.43 6.70 4.11
N TRP A 85 -0.14 7.30 3.06
CA TRP A 85 -0.53 6.58 1.85
C TRP A 85 0.63 5.91 1.11
N ARG A 86 1.81 6.52 0.99
CA ARG A 86 2.91 5.90 0.23
C ARG A 86 3.44 4.68 0.95
N ARG A 87 3.57 4.76 2.29
CA ARG A 87 4.09 3.65 3.10
C ARG A 87 3.12 2.48 3.09
N ILE A 88 1.82 2.73 3.26
CA ILE A 88 0.77 1.69 3.17
C ILE A 88 0.73 1.08 1.76
N LEU A 89 0.68 1.91 0.72
CA LEU A 89 0.60 1.44 -0.66
C LEU A 89 1.84 0.64 -1.06
N LEU A 90 3.03 1.11 -0.69
CA LEU A 90 4.29 0.41 -0.95
C LEU A 90 4.28 -0.98 -0.31
N VAL A 91 3.99 -1.07 0.99
CA VAL A 91 4.07 -2.35 1.71
C VAL A 91 2.96 -3.33 1.26
N ALA A 92 1.78 -2.82 0.90
CA ALA A 92 0.71 -3.65 0.35
C ALA A 92 1.11 -4.27 -1.01
N ILE A 93 1.71 -3.47 -1.89
CA ILE A 93 2.25 -3.94 -3.19
C ILE A 93 3.39 -4.92 -2.98
N MET A 94 4.30 -4.65 -2.03
CA MET A 94 5.41 -5.54 -1.69
C MET A 94 4.93 -6.93 -1.31
N VAL A 95 4.01 -7.01 -0.35
CA VAL A 95 3.46 -8.29 0.11
C VAL A 95 2.68 -8.96 -1.02
N GLY A 96 1.90 -8.20 -1.79
CA GLY A 96 1.16 -8.72 -2.95
C GLY A 96 2.09 -9.32 -4.01
N PHE A 97 3.19 -8.63 -4.30
CA PHE A 97 4.17 -9.07 -5.29
C PHE A 97 4.88 -10.34 -4.84
N LYS A 98 5.26 -10.45 -3.56
CA LYS A 98 5.85 -11.68 -3.01
C LYS A 98 4.92 -12.89 -3.06
N VAL A 99 3.61 -12.69 -2.89
CA VAL A 99 2.62 -13.77 -2.91
C VAL A 99 2.36 -14.27 -4.33
N VAL A 100 2.42 -13.38 -5.32
CA VAL A 100 2.09 -13.69 -6.71
C VAL A 100 3.31 -14.09 -7.54
N SER A 101 4.50 -13.59 -7.19
CA SER A 101 5.69 -13.81 -8.00
C SER A 101 6.18 -15.26 -7.90
N ASP A 102 6.47 -15.86 -9.05
CA ASP A 102 7.17 -17.14 -9.15
C ASP A 102 8.68 -17.03 -8.82
N PHE A 103 9.19 -15.80 -8.65
CA PHE A 103 10.58 -15.52 -8.31
C PHE A 103 10.72 -15.08 -6.85
N THR A 104 11.93 -15.21 -6.30
CA THR A 104 12.21 -14.72 -4.95
C THR A 104 12.33 -13.20 -4.96
N VAL A 105 11.31 -12.52 -4.42
CA VAL A 105 11.27 -11.06 -4.28
C VAL A 105 11.74 -10.64 -2.88
N PHE A 106 12.75 -9.77 -2.81
CA PHE A 106 13.27 -9.23 -1.56
C PHE A 106 12.93 -7.75 -1.37
N ASN A 107 12.90 -7.32 -0.12
CA ASN A 107 12.64 -5.92 0.23
C ASN A 107 13.71 -4.96 -0.28
N LYS A 108 14.95 -5.45 -0.34
CA LYS A 108 16.09 -4.68 -0.85
C LYS A 108 15.92 -4.30 -2.33
N ASP A 109 15.15 -5.08 -3.09
CA ASP A 109 14.99 -4.87 -4.52
C ASP A 109 14.27 -3.55 -4.80
N LEU A 110 13.36 -3.13 -3.91
CA LEU A 110 12.64 -1.85 -4.01
C LEU A 110 13.44 -0.64 -3.52
N LEU A 111 14.55 -0.85 -2.80
CA LEU A 111 15.39 0.26 -2.32
C LEU A 111 16.06 1.02 -3.48
N GLY A 112 16.33 0.34 -4.61
CA GLY A 112 16.85 0.99 -5.82
C GLY A 112 15.92 2.10 -6.35
N THR A 113 14.61 1.94 -6.18
CA THR A 113 13.60 2.94 -6.59
C THR A 113 13.42 4.06 -5.57
N PHE A 114 13.78 3.79 -4.31
CA PHE A 114 13.53 4.66 -3.16
C PHE A 114 14.81 4.81 -2.31
N PRO A 115 15.74 5.68 -2.74
CA PRO A 115 17.11 5.74 -2.19
C PRO A 115 17.18 6.20 -0.73
N TYR A 116 16.11 6.76 -0.19
CA TYR A 116 16.05 7.24 1.20
C TYR A 116 15.40 6.25 2.16
N LEU A 117 14.93 5.10 1.67
CA LEU A 117 14.45 4.02 2.54
C LEU A 117 15.63 3.16 2.97
N THR A 118 15.58 2.66 4.20
CA THR A 118 16.58 1.74 4.73
C THR A 118 16.05 0.31 4.69
N GLN A 119 16.93 -0.68 4.47
CA GLN A 119 16.53 -2.09 4.49
C GLN A 119 15.85 -2.47 5.80
N LYS A 120 16.40 -2.01 6.94
CA LYS A 120 15.81 -2.24 8.26
C LYS A 120 14.40 -1.65 8.35
N GLY A 121 14.24 -0.37 8.01
CA GLY A 121 12.93 0.30 8.08
C GLY A 121 11.89 -0.33 7.16
N THR A 122 12.30 -0.82 5.99
CA THR A 122 11.42 -1.55 5.07
C THR A 122 11.02 -2.93 5.62
N ASN A 123 11.95 -3.66 6.24
CA ASN A 123 11.65 -4.94 6.89
C ASN A 123 10.71 -4.77 8.09
N ASP A 124 10.93 -3.74 8.91
CA ASP A 124 10.08 -3.42 10.06
C ASP A 124 8.67 -3.02 9.60
N LEU A 125 8.57 -2.26 8.50
CA LEU A 125 7.31 -1.88 7.88
C LEU A 125 6.52 -3.10 7.39
N GLU A 126 7.16 -4.03 6.68
CA GLU A 126 6.52 -5.28 6.24
C GLU A 126 6.06 -6.13 7.42
N ARG A 127 6.93 -6.33 8.41
CA ARG A 127 6.60 -7.14 9.59
C ARG A 127 5.39 -6.58 10.32
N SER A 128 5.34 -5.26 10.51
CA SER A 128 4.21 -4.60 11.19
C SER A 128 2.94 -4.67 10.34
N PHE A 129 3.05 -4.49 9.02
CA PHE A 129 1.91 -4.65 8.11
C PHE A 129 1.33 -6.06 8.14
N LEU A 130 2.15 -7.11 8.08
CA LEU A 130 1.69 -8.49 8.18
C LEU A 130 0.96 -8.75 9.50
N LYS A 131 1.48 -8.23 10.62
CA LYS A 131 0.77 -8.30 11.92
C LYS A 131 -0.57 -7.56 11.90
N HIS A 132 -0.62 -6.36 11.34
CA HIS A 132 -1.84 -5.54 11.29
C HIS A 132 -2.92 -6.09 10.35
N ILE A 133 -2.57 -6.93 9.38
CA ILE A 133 -3.53 -7.70 8.59
C ILE A 133 -3.77 -9.12 9.15
N ASP A 134 -3.32 -9.39 10.38
CA ASP A 134 -3.45 -10.68 11.06
C ASP A 134 -2.88 -11.86 10.23
N PHE A 135 -1.78 -11.59 9.51
CA PHE A 135 -1.14 -12.50 8.56
C PHE A 135 -2.09 -13.08 7.50
N ARG A 136 -3.26 -12.47 7.29
CA ARG A 136 -4.25 -12.88 6.29
C ARG A 136 -3.76 -12.43 4.91
N VAL A 137 -2.85 -13.19 4.33
CA VAL A 137 -2.31 -12.98 2.97
C VAL A 137 -3.04 -13.81 1.92
N CYS A 138 -3.62 -14.96 2.30
CA CYS A 138 -4.38 -15.78 1.36
C CYS A 138 -5.62 -15.03 0.85
N VAL A 139 -5.81 -15.00 -0.47
CA VAL A 139 -6.99 -14.40 -1.13
C VAL A 139 -7.63 -15.47 -1.98
N SER A 140 -8.90 -15.80 -1.68
CA SER A 140 -9.69 -16.73 -2.50
C SER A 140 -9.98 -16.14 -3.88
N SER A 141 -10.13 -16.99 -4.90
CA SER A 141 -10.44 -16.58 -6.27
C SER A 141 -11.69 -15.70 -6.38
N SER A 142 -12.72 -15.93 -5.56
CA SER A 142 -13.95 -15.11 -5.55
C SER A 142 -13.69 -13.68 -5.08
N VAL A 143 -12.95 -13.51 -3.99
CA VAL A 143 -12.50 -12.20 -3.50
C VAL A 143 -11.61 -11.52 -4.53
N TYR A 144 -10.64 -12.24 -5.12
CA TYR A 144 -9.80 -11.68 -6.17
C TYR A 144 -10.63 -11.16 -7.35
N ALA A 145 -11.56 -11.98 -7.86
CA ALA A 145 -12.43 -11.61 -8.97
C ALA A 145 -13.29 -10.37 -8.66
N LEU A 146 -13.83 -10.28 -7.44
CA LEU A 146 -14.59 -9.12 -6.99
C LEU A 146 -13.78 -7.82 -7.09
N TYR A 147 -12.51 -7.84 -6.65
CA TYR A 147 -11.64 -6.68 -6.73
C TYR A 147 -11.19 -6.38 -8.16
N TYR A 148 -10.86 -7.42 -8.95
CA TYR A 148 -10.51 -7.26 -10.36
C TYR A 148 -11.62 -6.56 -11.15
N PHE A 149 -12.86 -7.07 -11.07
CA PHE A 149 -14.00 -6.48 -11.77
C PHE A 149 -14.35 -5.09 -11.23
N GLY A 150 -14.31 -4.91 -9.91
CA GLY A 150 -14.55 -3.61 -9.28
C GLY A 150 -13.57 -2.53 -9.78
N LEU A 151 -12.27 -2.83 -9.77
CA LEU A 151 -11.24 -1.90 -10.26
C LEU A 151 -11.37 -1.63 -11.76
N ARG A 152 -11.67 -2.67 -12.56
CA ARG A 152 -11.87 -2.52 -14.00
C ARG A 152 -13.05 -1.60 -14.32
N SER A 153 -14.18 -1.75 -13.63
CA SER A 153 -15.35 -0.88 -13.82
C SER A 153 -15.06 0.58 -13.45
N MET A 154 -14.24 0.83 -12.42
CA MET A 154 -13.85 2.19 -12.04
C MET A 154 -12.94 2.86 -13.09
N MET A 155 -12.14 2.09 -13.82
CA MET A 155 -11.29 2.62 -14.89
C MET A 155 -12.05 2.89 -16.20
N ILE A 156 -13.20 2.25 -16.42
CA ILE A 156 -14.04 2.45 -17.63
C ILE A 156 -15.02 3.63 -17.43
N GLY A 157 -15.29 4.02 -16.19
CA GLY A 157 -16.17 5.16 -15.85
C GLY A 157 -15.47 6.51 -15.65
N LEU A 158 -14.18 6.61 -15.96
CA LEU A 158 -13.37 7.84 -16.03
C LEU A 158 -13.03 8.15 -17.48
#